data_AF-A0A0M4ENC5-F1
#
_entry.id   AF-A0A0M4ENC5-F1
#
_cell.length_a   1.000
_cell.length_b   1.000
_cell.length_c   1.000
_cell.angle_alpha   90.00
_cell.angle_beta   90.00
_cell.angle_gamma   90.00
#
_symmetry.space_group_name_H-M   'P 1'
#
loop_
_entity.id
_entity.type
_entity.pdbx_description
1 polymer ?
#
loop_
_entity_poly.entity_id
_entity_poly.type
_entity_poly.pdbx_seq_one_letter_code
_entity_poly.pdbx_strand_id
1 'polypeptide(L)'
;MQHWQIAVLAICAFYLCSQVNFVEGLECYVCSNQTGNTEKCLNTIKTCESYENTCGTEIRWGSQPYFSEGALKQYYVSKRCMTKEQCQSKRKRYMQLYCTHIWYEDWACNECCQGDRCNYFVISGATTQRKGMFALLSVLLAMGVMFRQLIKQ
;
A
#
# COMPACT_ATOMS: atom_id res chain seq x y z
N MET A 1 3.73 -46.33 12.89
CA MET A 1 4.33 -44.98 12.75
C MET A 1 4.78 -44.54 14.13
N GLN A 2 6.06 -44.21 14.29
CA GLN A 2 6.63 -43.82 15.57
C GLN A 2 6.19 -42.36 15.89
N HIS A 3 5.91 -42.03 17.15
CA HIS A 3 5.32 -40.72 17.53
C HIS A 3 6.07 -39.49 16.96
N TRP A 4 7.39 -39.59 16.80
CA TRP A 4 8.21 -38.53 16.21
C TRP A 4 7.93 -38.31 14.71
N GLN A 5 7.61 -39.36 13.97
CA GLN A 5 7.25 -39.26 12.54
C GLN A 5 5.92 -38.51 12.37
N ILE A 6 4.96 -38.76 13.27
CA ILE A 6 3.66 -38.08 13.27
C ILE A 6 3.83 -36.59 13.63
N ALA A 7 4.68 -36.27 14.61
CA ALA A 7 4.96 -34.89 14.99
C ALA A 7 5.65 -34.10 13.85
N VAL A 8 6.63 -34.71 13.18
CA VAL A 8 7.30 -34.07 12.03
C VAL A 8 6.32 -33.84 10.88
N LEU A 9 5.49 -34.85 10.55
CA LEU A 9 4.46 -34.70 9.51
C LEU A 9 3.45 -33.60 9.85
N ALA A 10 3.03 -33.49 11.11
CA ALA A 10 2.12 -32.44 11.56
C ALA A 10 2.74 -31.03 11.45
N ILE A 11 4.02 -30.87 11.82
CA ILE A 11 4.75 -29.59 11.71
C ILE A 11 4.93 -29.20 10.25
N CYS A 12 5.33 -30.15 9.39
CA CYS A 12 5.46 -29.91 7.96
C CYS A 12 4.12 -29.54 7.31
N ALA A 13 3.03 -30.24 7.67
CA ALA A 13 1.69 -29.92 7.19
C ALA A 13 1.25 -28.52 7.63
N PHE A 14 1.45 -28.17 8.89
CA PHE A 14 1.14 -26.83 9.41
C PHE A 14 1.94 -25.73 8.69
N TYR A 15 3.25 -25.94 8.48
CA TYR A 15 4.10 -25.00 7.76
C TYR A 15 3.67 -24.84 6.30
N LEU A 16 3.34 -25.93 5.60
CA LEU A 16 2.87 -25.89 4.22
C LEU A 16 1.51 -25.19 4.10
N CYS A 17 0.57 -25.49 4.99
CA CYS A 17 -0.73 -24.82 5.06
C CYS A 17 -0.61 -23.32 5.43
N SER A 18 0.42 -22.92 6.16
CA SER A 18 0.66 -21.51 6.49
C SER A 18 1.27 -20.70 5.34
N GLN A 19 1.76 -21.33 4.27
CA GLN A 19 2.30 -20.63 3.08
C GLN A 19 1.24 -20.27 2.04
N VAL A 20 -0.02 -20.65 2.25
CA VAL A 20 -1.09 -20.38 1.28
C VAL A 20 -1.44 -18.90 1.36
N ASN A 21 -0.95 -18.11 0.40
CA ASN A 21 -1.35 -16.72 0.24
C ASN A 21 -2.67 -16.68 -0.55
N PHE A 22 -3.73 -16.21 0.08
CA PHE A 22 -4.96 -15.87 -0.62
C PHE A 22 -4.67 -14.64 -1.50
N VAL A 23 -4.96 -14.73 -2.79
CA VAL A 23 -4.84 -13.60 -3.71
C VAL A 23 -6.21 -12.94 -3.77
N GLU A 24 -6.40 -11.88 -3.00
CA GLU A 24 -7.51 -10.96 -3.20
C GLU A 24 -7.11 -9.90 -4.23
N GLY A 25 -8.09 -9.46 -5.02
CA GLY A 25 -7.88 -8.36 -5.96
C GLY A 25 -7.65 -7.07 -5.18
N LEU A 26 -6.65 -6.29 -5.57
CA LEU A 26 -6.31 -5.03 -4.90
C LEU A 26 -7.56 -4.13 -4.80
N GLU A 27 -7.89 -3.68 -3.61
CA GLU A 27 -8.95 -2.69 -3.40
C GLU A 27 -8.39 -1.31 -3.07
N CYS A 28 -8.95 -0.25 -3.65
CA CYS A 28 -8.57 1.12 -3.33
C CYS A 28 -9.80 1.98 -3.04
N TYR A 29 -9.63 3.03 -2.23
CA TYR A 29 -10.59 4.12 -2.19
C TYR A 29 -10.56 4.89 -3.51
N VAL A 30 -11.73 5.26 -4.03
CA VAL A 30 -11.86 5.99 -5.31
C VAL A 30 -12.78 7.19 -5.19
N CYS A 31 -12.32 8.34 -5.67
CA CYS A 31 -13.10 9.57 -5.74
C CYS A 31 -12.46 10.54 -6.74
N SER A 32 -13.24 11.52 -7.22
CA SER A 32 -12.75 12.49 -8.20
C SER A 32 -13.12 13.91 -7.77
N ASN A 33 -12.12 14.79 -7.68
CA ASN A 33 -12.25 16.22 -7.38
C ASN A 33 -13.19 16.54 -6.20
N GLN A 34 -13.07 15.80 -5.10
CA GLN A 34 -13.84 16.07 -3.89
C GLN A 34 -13.16 17.16 -3.06
N THR A 35 -13.92 18.02 -2.39
CA THR A 35 -13.37 19.17 -1.65
C THR A 35 -12.58 18.78 -0.40
N GLY A 36 -12.59 17.50 -0.03
CA GLY A 36 -11.84 16.96 1.09
C GLY A 36 -11.77 15.45 1.06
N ASN A 37 -11.04 14.89 2.02
CA ASN A 37 -10.95 13.45 2.24
C ASN A 37 -12.09 12.96 3.14
N THR A 38 -13.32 13.16 2.68
CA THR A 38 -14.54 12.83 3.39
C THR A 38 -15.50 12.11 2.44
N GLU A 39 -16.59 11.57 3.00
CA GLU A 39 -17.71 11.00 2.23
C GLU A 39 -17.22 10.00 1.17
N LYS A 40 -17.35 10.36 -0.12
CA LYS A 40 -16.97 9.51 -1.26
C LYS A 40 -15.52 9.03 -1.17
N CYS A 41 -14.58 9.87 -0.75
CA CYS A 41 -13.16 9.49 -0.66
C CYS A 41 -12.84 8.51 0.48
N LEU A 42 -13.78 8.24 1.39
CA LEU A 42 -13.66 7.29 2.50
C LEU A 42 -14.66 6.12 2.42
N ASN A 43 -15.71 6.23 1.61
CA ASN A 43 -16.79 5.24 1.53
C ASN A 43 -16.87 4.53 0.18
N THR A 44 -16.30 5.09 -0.88
CA THR A 44 -16.34 4.47 -2.21
C THR A 44 -15.07 3.66 -2.43
N ILE A 45 -15.23 2.34 -2.50
CA ILE A 45 -14.16 1.37 -2.73
C ILE A 45 -14.40 0.71 -4.08
N LYS A 46 -13.31 0.48 -4.84
CA LYS A 46 -13.33 -0.28 -6.09
C LYS A 46 -12.25 -1.36 -6.01
N THR A 47 -12.60 -2.59 -6.41
CA THR A 47 -11.63 -3.63 -6.77
C THR A 47 -10.97 -3.24 -8.09
N CYS A 48 -9.65 -3.06 -8.06
CA CYS A 48 -8.87 -2.61 -9.19
C CYS A 48 -8.81 -3.66 -10.31
N GLU A 49 -8.55 -3.20 -11.53
CA GLU A 49 -8.36 -4.12 -12.67
C GLU A 49 -7.10 -4.97 -12.49
N SER A 50 -7.02 -6.10 -13.20
CA SER A 50 -5.91 -7.06 -13.06
C SER A 50 -4.51 -6.47 -13.35
N TYR A 51 -4.44 -5.39 -14.13
CA TYR A 51 -3.20 -4.68 -14.45
C TYR A 51 -2.92 -3.48 -13.53
N GLU A 52 -3.88 -3.09 -12.69
CA GLU A 52 -3.75 -1.99 -11.73
C GLU A 52 -3.25 -2.53 -10.39
N ASN A 53 -2.00 -2.25 -10.06
CA ASN A 53 -1.29 -2.84 -8.93
C ASN A 53 -0.90 -1.82 -7.84
N THR A 54 -1.47 -0.62 -7.88
CA THR A 54 -1.14 0.48 -6.95
C THR A 54 -2.36 1.39 -6.76
N CYS A 55 -2.59 1.84 -5.52
CA CYS A 55 -3.53 2.92 -5.26
C CYS A 55 -2.79 4.26 -5.38
N GLY A 56 -3.40 5.23 -6.07
CA GLY A 56 -2.86 6.58 -6.16
C GLY A 56 -3.81 7.63 -5.61
N THR A 57 -3.23 8.62 -4.93
CA THR A 57 -3.94 9.78 -4.41
C THR A 57 -3.33 11.06 -4.95
N GLU A 58 -4.18 12.00 -5.31
CA GLU A 58 -3.83 13.35 -5.73
C GLU A 58 -4.58 14.34 -4.86
N ILE A 59 -3.86 15.33 -4.34
CA ILE A 59 -4.43 16.52 -3.72
C ILE A 59 -3.98 17.75 -4.48
N ARG A 60 -4.92 18.63 -4.78
CA ARG A 60 -4.70 19.90 -5.46
C ARG A 60 -5.20 21.03 -4.59
N TRP A 61 -4.49 22.14 -4.62
CA TRP A 61 -4.91 23.41 -4.07
C TRP A 61 -4.94 24.43 -5.19
N GLY A 62 -6.08 25.08 -5.38
CA GLY A 62 -6.27 26.09 -6.41
C GLY A 62 -7.73 26.46 -6.61
N SER A 63 -7.99 27.29 -7.62
CA SER A 63 -9.35 27.59 -8.07
C SER A 63 -9.92 26.47 -8.95
N GLN A 64 -11.25 26.43 -9.12
CA GLN A 64 -11.93 25.62 -10.14
C GLN A 64 -11.27 25.80 -11.53
N PRO A 65 -11.51 24.89 -12.51
CA PRO A 65 -10.77 24.83 -13.78
C PRO A 65 -10.76 26.11 -14.64
N TYR A 66 -11.50 27.16 -14.27
CA TYR A 66 -11.44 28.46 -14.91
C TYR A 66 -10.85 29.49 -13.95
N PHE A 67 -9.82 30.19 -14.43
CA PHE A 67 -9.24 31.34 -13.73
C PHE A 67 -10.32 32.42 -13.57
N SER A 68 -10.57 32.82 -12.34
CA SER A 68 -11.42 33.95 -12.00
C SER A 68 -10.71 34.74 -10.91
N GLU A 69 -10.55 36.04 -11.14
CA GLU A 69 -9.92 36.94 -10.19
C GLU A 69 -10.76 36.98 -8.91
N GLY A 70 -10.14 36.65 -7.77
CA GLY A 70 -10.83 36.52 -6.48
C GLY A 70 -11.54 35.18 -6.23
N ALA A 71 -11.37 34.17 -7.07
CA ALA A 71 -11.92 32.84 -6.81
C ALA A 71 -11.33 32.24 -5.52
N LEU A 72 -12.21 31.72 -4.66
CA LEU A 72 -11.82 31.02 -3.44
C LEU A 72 -11.01 29.76 -3.79
N LYS A 73 -9.77 29.70 -3.30
CA LYS A 73 -8.95 28.50 -3.38
C LYS A 73 -9.47 27.47 -2.39
N GLN A 74 -9.51 26.22 -2.82
CA GLN A 74 -9.90 25.10 -1.98
C GLN A 74 -9.12 23.83 -2.34
N TYR A 75 -9.20 22.84 -1.46
CA TYR A 75 -8.62 21.54 -1.71
C TYR A 75 -9.49 20.72 -2.66
N TYR A 76 -8.85 19.94 -3.52
CA TYR A 76 -9.48 18.90 -4.31
C TYR A 76 -8.71 17.61 -4.17
N VAL A 77 -9.38 16.55 -3.73
CA VAL A 77 -8.84 15.21 -3.53
C VAL A 77 -9.40 14.27 -4.59
N SER A 78 -8.50 13.52 -5.22
CA SER A 78 -8.86 12.45 -6.15
C SER A 78 -8.09 11.18 -5.81
N LYS A 79 -8.78 10.05 -5.78
CA LYS A 79 -8.22 8.73 -5.49
C LYS A 79 -8.61 7.75 -6.58
N ARG A 80 -7.70 6.86 -6.98
CA ARG A 80 -7.94 5.91 -8.07
C ARG A 80 -7.02 4.70 -8.01
N CYS A 81 -7.46 3.61 -8.61
CA CYS A 81 -6.59 2.51 -9.04
C CYS A 81 -5.70 2.97 -10.21
N MET A 82 -4.46 2.49 -10.27
CA MET A 82 -3.53 2.75 -11.37
C MET A 82 -2.40 1.73 -11.40
N THR A 83 -1.60 1.75 -12.47
CA THR A 83 -0.35 0.99 -12.50
C THR A 83 0.74 1.72 -11.71
N LYS A 84 1.70 0.96 -11.18
CA LYS A 84 2.87 1.48 -10.47
C LYS A 84 3.63 2.51 -11.32
N GLU A 85 3.80 2.24 -12.61
CA GLU A 85 4.55 3.12 -13.54
C GLU A 85 3.82 4.45 -13.73
N GLN A 86 2.50 4.41 -13.92
CA GLN A 86 1.68 5.62 -14.02
C GLN A 86 1.75 6.44 -12.73
N CYS A 87 1.66 5.76 -11.58
CA CYS A 87 1.73 6.42 -10.29
C CYS A 87 3.08 7.10 -10.06
N GLN A 88 4.17 6.36 -10.27
CA GLN A 88 5.53 6.89 -10.08
C GLN A 88 5.85 8.02 -11.05
N SER A 89 5.37 7.94 -12.30
CA SER A 89 5.51 9.02 -13.28
C SER A 89 4.82 10.32 -12.81
N LYS A 90 3.57 10.22 -12.34
CA LYS A 90 2.83 11.34 -11.73
C LYS A 90 3.54 11.87 -10.50
N ARG A 91 3.95 10.99 -9.59
CA ARG A 91 4.66 11.35 -8.36
C ARG A 91 5.94 12.13 -8.67
N LYS A 92 6.76 11.63 -9.59
CA LYS A 92 8.00 12.30 -10.02
C LYS A 92 7.71 13.68 -10.61
N ARG A 93 6.72 13.80 -11.49
CA ARG A 93 6.34 15.07 -12.12
C ARG A 93 5.82 16.10 -11.12
N TYR A 94 4.92 15.70 -10.23
CA TYR A 94 4.20 16.64 -9.36
C TYR A 94 4.87 16.88 -8.01
N MET A 95 5.44 15.85 -7.36
CA MET A 95 6.10 16.05 -6.06
C MET A 95 7.36 16.92 -6.14
N GLN A 96 8.10 16.88 -7.26
CA GLN A 96 9.35 17.64 -7.39
C GLN A 96 9.13 19.10 -7.79
N LEU A 97 8.07 19.38 -8.57
CA LEU A 97 7.87 20.69 -9.19
C LEU A 97 6.67 21.46 -8.62
N TYR A 98 5.64 20.77 -8.12
CA TYR A 98 4.34 21.37 -7.85
C TYR A 98 3.79 21.07 -6.45
N CYS A 99 4.52 20.36 -5.60
CA CYS A 99 4.07 20.07 -4.23
C CYS A 99 4.77 21.00 -3.23
N THR A 100 4.38 22.28 -3.24
CA THR A 100 5.04 23.34 -2.44
C THR A 100 4.28 23.70 -1.16
N HIS A 101 2.98 23.42 -1.10
CA HIS A 101 2.09 23.79 0.01
C HIS A 101 1.98 25.32 0.24
N ILE A 102 2.33 26.14 -0.77
CA ILE A 102 2.25 27.61 -0.70
C ILE A 102 0.79 28.05 -0.92
N TRP A 103 0.20 28.75 0.04
CA TRP A 103 -1.24 29.03 0.07
C TRP A 103 -1.75 29.95 -1.05
N TYR A 104 -0.94 30.86 -1.58
CA TYR A 104 -1.33 31.78 -2.65
C TYR A 104 -1.04 31.23 -4.06
N GLU A 105 -0.19 30.21 -4.17
CA GLU A 105 0.11 29.54 -5.44
C GLU A 105 -0.82 28.33 -5.63
N ASP A 106 -0.95 27.87 -6.87
CA ASP A 106 -1.59 26.59 -7.13
C ASP A 106 -0.54 25.48 -6.97
N TRP A 107 -0.92 24.41 -6.28
CA TRP A 107 -0.01 23.29 -6.06
C TRP A 107 -0.77 21.96 -6.10
N ALA A 108 -0.03 20.89 -6.39
CA ALA A 108 -0.55 19.53 -6.47
C ALA A 108 0.47 18.52 -5.96
N CYS A 109 0.03 17.61 -5.09
CA CYS A 109 0.82 16.52 -4.56
C CYS A 109 0.21 15.19 -4.99
N ASN A 110 1.06 14.22 -5.29
CA ASN A 110 0.66 12.87 -5.70
C ASN A 110 1.39 11.84 -4.84
N GLU A 111 0.67 10.81 -4.40
CA GLU A 111 1.23 9.70 -3.62
C GLU A 111 0.80 8.35 -4.19
N CYS A 112 1.68 7.36 -3.99
CA CYS A 112 1.49 5.97 -4.39
C CYS A 112 1.64 5.07 -3.17
N CYS A 113 0.70 4.16 -2.96
CA CYS A 113 0.80 3.09 -1.96
C CYS A 113 0.35 1.74 -2.55
N GLN A 114 0.85 0.65 -1.97
CA GLN A 114 0.55 -0.71 -2.39
C GLN A 114 -0.01 -1.51 -1.20
N GLY A 115 -1.12 -2.21 -1.43
CA GLY A 115 -1.86 -2.96 -0.42
C GLY A 115 -3.31 -2.49 -0.33
N ASP A 116 -4.18 -3.34 0.20
CA ASP A 116 -5.62 -3.06 0.22
C ASP A 116 -5.96 -1.82 1.03
N ARG A 117 -6.74 -0.94 0.39
CA ARG A 117 -7.27 0.31 0.94
C ARG A 117 -6.19 1.18 1.59
N CYS A 118 -4.96 1.05 1.13
CA CYS A 118 -3.80 1.74 1.71
C CYS A 118 -3.92 3.27 1.60
N ASN A 119 -4.67 3.77 0.63
CA ASN A 119 -4.84 5.19 0.34
C ASN A 119 -5.96 5.85 1.16
N TYR A 120 -6.15 5.42 2.41
CA TYR A 120 -7.13 6.03 3.33
C TYR A 120 -6.81 7.52 3.58
N PHE A 121 -5.54 7.82 3.86
CA PHE A 121 -5.04 9.19 3.98
C PHE A 121 -4.71 9.80 2.62
N VAL A 122 -4.67 11.14 2.57
CA VAL A 122 -4.40 11.86 1.33
C VAL A 122 -2.92 11.79 0.97
N ILE A 123 -2.06 12.11 1.94
CA ILE A 123 -0.61 11.96 1.87
C ILE A 123 -0.15 11.24 3.14
N SER A 124 0.36 10.02 3.01
CA SER A 124 0.92 9.19 4.07
C SER A 124 2.45 9.19 4.01
N GLY A 125 3.11 9.73 5.03
CA GLY A 125 4.58 9.63 5.16
C GLY A 125 5.09 8.22 5.51
N ALA A 126 4.30 7.18 5.28
CA ALA A 126 4.57 5.83 5.77
C ALA A 126 5.74 5.19 5.00
N THR A 127 6.71 4.69 5.74
CA THR A 127 7.83 3.92 5.21
C THR A 127 7.47 2.44 5.09
N THR A 128 7.91 1.79 4.01
CA THR A 128 7.70 0.36 3.79
C THR A 128 8.41 -0.46 4.87
N GLN A 129 7.65 -1.18 5.69
CA GLN A 129 8.20 -2.11 6.68
C GLN A 129 8.61 -3.44 6.01
N ARG A 130 9.91 -3.77 6.03
CA ARG A 130 10.41 -5.09 5.60
C ARG A 130 10.20 -6.13 6.71
N LYS A 131 9.05 -6.78 6.74
CA LYS A 131 8.78 -7.93 7.64
C LYS A 131 9.15 -9.22 6.90
N GLY A 132 10.32 -9.80 7.19
CA GLY A 132 10.70 -11.09 6.60
C GLY A 132 12.07 -11.63 7.02
N MET A 133 13.04 -10.73 7.26
CA MET A 133 14.42 -11.16 7.56
C MET A 133 14.53 -11.91 8.90
N PHE A 134 13.79 -11.48 9.93
CA PHE A 134 13.88 -12.06 11.27
C PHE A 134 13.21 -13.43 11.41
N ALA A 135 12.13 -13.68 10.66
CA ALA A 135 11.45 -14.97 10.68
C ALA A 135 12.33 -16.10 10.10
N LEU A 136 13.02 -15.84 8.99
CA LEU A 136 13.97 -16.78 8.38
C LEU A 136 15.12 -17.18 9.32
N LEU A 137 15.68 -16.21 10.05
CA LEU A 137 16.75 -16.45 11.01
C LEU A 137 16.30 -17.36 12.18
N SER A 138 15.08 -17.15 12.69
CA SER A 138 14.54 -17.98 13.78
C SER A 138 14.35 -19.45 13.39
N VAL A 139 13.92 -19.71 12.15
CA VAL A 139 13.72 -21.09 11.64
C VAL A 139 15.06 -21.82 11.45
N LEU A 140 16.07 -21.13 10.91
CA LEU A 140 17.41 -21.71 10.72
C LEU A 140 18.08 -22.06 12.05
N LEU A 141 17.92 -21.20 13.07
CA LEU A 141 18.44 -21.46 14.42
C LEU A 141 17.73 -22.66 15.07
N ALA A 142 16.40 -22.76 14.97
CA ALA A 142 15.65 -23.90 15.50
C ALA A 142 16.05 -25.23 14.84
N MET A 143 16.20 -25.23 13.50
CA MET A 143 16.69 -26.39 12.75
C MET A 143 18.10 -26.81 13.17
N GLY A 144 19.01 -25.84 13.36
CA GLY A 144 20.38 -26.11 13.81
C GLY A 144 20.47 -26.71 15.21
N VAL A 145 19.59 -26.29 16.14
CA VAL A 145 19.51 -26.86 17.48
C VAL A 145 18.99 -28.30 17.45
N MET A 146 17.94 -28.56 16.66
CA MET A 146 17.38 -29.91 16.49
C MET A 146 18.38 -30.88 15.86
N PHE A 147 19.12 -30.44 14.83
CA PHE A 147 20.14 -31.25 14.16
C PHE A 147 21.28 -31.64 15.11
N ARG A 148 21.69 -30.73 16.00
CA ARG A 148 22.69 -31.00 17.04
C ARG A 148 22.23 -32.02 18.08
N GLN A 149 20.94 -32.07 18.38
CA GLN A 149 20.38 -33.06 19.32
C GLN A 149 20.30 -34.46 18.68
N LEU A 150 20.05 -34.55 17.38
CA LEU A 150 20.04 -35.81 16.62
C LEU A 150 21.42 -36.44 16.43
N ILE A 151 22.49 -35.64 16.28
CA ILE A 151 23.87 -36.15 16.16
C ILE A 151 24.44 -36.67 17.50
N LYS A 152 23.84 -36.27 18.63
CA LYS A 152 24.28 -36.69 19.97
C LYS A 152 23.59 -37.95 20.50
N GLN A 153 22.65 -38.53 19.75
CA GLN A 153 22.09 -39.88 19.98
C GLN A 153 22.79 -40.90 19.10
#